data_AF-A0A7K0EAU9-F1
#
_entry.id   AF-A0A7K0EAU9-F1
#
_cell.length_a   1.000
_cell.length_b   1.000
_cell.length_c   1.000
_cell.angle_alpha   90.00
_cell.angle_beta   90.00
_cell.angle_gamma   90.00
#
_symmetry.space_group_name_H-M   'P 1'
#
loop_
_entity.id
_entity.type
_entity.pdbx_description
1 polymer ?
#
loop_
_entity_poly.entity_id
_entity_poly.type
_entity_poly.pdbx_seq_one_letter_code
_entity_poly.pdbx_strand_id
1 'polypeptide(L)'
;MKKYKVTFFVLNTLFIIIGCLFSTCTEPYAPNLLPQTESLLVVEAVLTNELKHHKVVISRSSAEQGEVTFEEKATVKIIDDNQQTFTYTESGAGTYISDSAFMAETGRTYQLVITTTLGKTYTSSIESLPQTSQLDTITAEKTTTQTGNIGISITIDSYDPTGNSIYYRYDYEETYKIIAPNWIPEQLVVASEEQQLVAIVNRDKEERVCYATDYSNSIILTKSTGAAEDRISNFEVRFLNKDNYIFSHRYSILIKQHVLSQQAYNFYKKLQDFSGSESLFSQSQPGFINGNIYSQDNTTESVIGFFEVSSVSEKRAFINYSDFYPEESLPPFVSDCNQTTYPVEGEPSVYQYVKENTVSYVNNITNAMTGAIEAYIVAPRVCGDCTVVGNTEVPEFWIE
;
A
#
# COMPACT_ATOMS: atom_id res chain seq x y z
N MET A 1 -75.93 -36.07 -11.75
CA MET A 1 -74.98 -35.05 -12.24
C MET A 1 -74.81 -33.81 -11.34
N LYS A 2 -75.78 -33.42 -10.48
CA LYS A 2 -75.65 -32.22 -9.60
C LYS A 2 -74.64 -32.34 -8.46
N LYS A 3 -74.50 -33.52 -7.82
CA LYS A 3 -73.59 -33.70 -6.66
C LYS A 3 -72.09 -33.59 -7.02
N TYR A 4 -71.68 -34.13 -8.18
CA TYR A 4 -70.27 -34.07 -8.63
C TYR A 4 -69.78 -32.64 -8.95
N LYS A 5 -70.68 -31.76 -9.43
CA LYS A 5 -70.33 -30.35 -9.70
C LYS A 5 -70.05 -29.57 -8.42
N VAL A 6 -70.77 -29.85 -7.33
CA VAL A 6 -70.57 -29.16 -6.04
C VAL A 6 -69.26 -29.59 -5.40
N THR A 7 -68.94 -30.89 -5.41
CA THR A 7 -67.68 -31.39 -4.84
C THR A 7 -66.45 -30.90 -5.61
N PHE A 8 -66.53 -30.81 -6.94
CA PHE A 8 -65.45 -30.26 -7.78
C PHE A 8 -65.24 -28.76 -7.56
N PHE A 9 -66.32 -28.01 -7.28
CA PHE A 9 -66.24 -26.58 -6.99
C PHE A 9 -65.60 -26.35 -5.61
N VAL A 10 -66.04 -27.07 -4.57
CA VAL A 10 -65.50 -26.96 -3.21
C VAL A 10 -64.01 -27.34 -3.16
N LEU A 11 -63.60 -28.38 -3.92
CA LEU A 11 -62.20 -28.79 -3.98
C LEU A 11 -61.31 -27.76 -4.68
N ASN A 12 -61.80 -27.10 -5.74
CA ASN A 12 -61.10 -25.99 -6.40
C ASN A 12 -61.01 -24.74 -5.50
N THR A 13 -62.07 -24.41 -4.77
CA THR A 13 -62.04 -23.27 -3.83
C THR A 13 -61.04 -23.53 -2.69
N LEU A 14 -60.95 -24.76 -2.20
CA LEU A 14 -59.99 -25.15 -1.16
C LEU A 14 -58.55 -25.10 -1.67
N PHE A 15 -58.31 -25.49 -2.93
CA PHE A 15 -56.99 -25.42 -3.57
C PHE A 15 -56.54 -23.98 -3.83
N ILE A 16 -57.47 -23.08 -4.18
CA ILE A 16 -57.21 -21.64 -4.34
C ILE A 16 -56.92 -20.98 -2.98
N ILE A 17 -57.65 -21.35 -1.93
CA ILE A 17 -57.43 -20.83 -0.57
C ILE A 17 -56.09 -21.31 0.01
N ILE A 18 -55.69 -22.56 -0.24
CA ILE A 18 -54.38 -23.08 0.17
C ILE A 18 -53.24 -22.45 -0.62
N GLY A 19 -53.44 -22.13 -1.91
CA GLY A 19 -52.45 -21.41 -2.73
C GLY A 19 -52.15 -19.99 -2.24
N CYS A 20 -53.14 -19.29 -1.70
CA CYS A 20 -52.97 -17.94 -1.12
C CYS A 20 -52.26 -17.93 0.25
N LEU A 21 -52.15 -19.08 0.94
CA LEU A 21 -51.43 -19.16 2.21
C LEU A 21 -49.90 -19.29 2.05
N PHE A 22 -49.41 -19.49 0.82
CA PHE A 22 -47.97 -19.56 0.52
C PHE A 22 -47.39 -18.27 -0.07
N SER A 23 -48.16 -17.19 -0.19
CA SER A 23 -47.63 -15.86 -0.49
C SER A 23 -47.02 -15.25 0.77
N THR A 24 -45.91 -15.83 1.22
CA THR A 24 -45.01 -15.14 2.15
C THR A 24 -44.31 -14.05 1.35
N CYS A 25 -44.75 -12.79 1.53
CA CYS A 25 -43.91 -11.67 1.14
C CYS A 25 -42.64 -11.77 1.98
N THR A 26 -41.51 -12.05 1.35
CA THR A 26 -40.23 -11.79 1.97
C THR A 26 -40.16 -10.28 2.16
N GLU A 27 -40.09 -9.82 3.40
CA GLU A 27 -39.79 -8.40 3.65
C GLU A 27 -38.43 -8.12 3.00
N PRO A 28 -38.35 -7.16 2.06
CA PRO A 28 -37.07 -6.79 1.51
C PRO A 28 -36.20 -6.29 2.67
N TYR A 29 -35.06 -6.96 2.88
CA TYR A 29 -34.03 -6.47 3.79
C TYR A 29 -33.65 -5.07 3.32
N ALA A 30 -33.99 -4.06 4.11
CA ALA A 30 -33.53 -2.70 3.92
C ALA A 30 -32.20 -2.58 4.66
N PRO A 31 -31.04 -2.69 3.98
CA PRO A 31 -29.78 -2.32 4.62
C PRO A 31 -29.92 -0.88 5.12
N ASN A 32 -29.38 -0.60 6.30
CA ASN A 32 -29.18 0.77 6.77
C ASN A 32 -28.14 1.44 5.84
N LEU A 33 -28.57 1.81 4.64
CA LEU A 33 -27.80 2.63 3.73
C LEU A 33 -27.82 4.03 4.31
N LEU A 34 -26.65 4.56 4.63
CA LEU A 34 -26.52 5.96 4.97
C LEU A 34 -27.11 6.79 3.82
N PRO A 35 -27.80 7.91 4.13
CA PRO A 35 -28.27 8.81 3.08
C PRO A 35 -27.08 9.17 2.18
N GLN A 36 -27.22 9.01 0.86
CA GLN A 36 -26.14 9.31 -0.11
C GLN A 36 -25.69 10.78 -0.13
N THR A 37 -26.22 11.61 0.77
CA THR A 37 -25.96 13.04 0.92
C THR A 37 -25.08 13.38 2.13
N GLU A 38 -24.70 12.42 2.98
CA GLU A 38 -23.85 12.71 4.14
C GLU A 38 -22.37 12.51 3.80
N SER A 39 -21.61 13.61 3.80
CA SER A 39 -20.15 13.58 3.71
C SER A 39 -19.56 13.16 5.06
N LEU A 40 -19.24 11.87 5.18
CA LEU A 40 -18.74 11.24 6.39
C LEU A 40 -17.30 11.66 6.64
N LEU A 41 -16.96 11.94 7.91
CA LEU A 41 -15.57 12.12 8.30
C LEU A 41 -14.85 10.76 8.20
N VAL A 42 -13.69 10.78 7.56
CA VAL A 42 -12.80 9.62 7.44
C VAL A 42 -11.49 9.97 8.16
N VAL A 43 -11.09 9.12 9.12
CA VAL A 43 -9.91 9.37 9.96
C VAL A 43 -8.98 8.16 9.97
N GLU A 44 -7.70 8.40 9.65
CA GLU A 44 -6.62 7.44 9.83
C GLU A 44 -5.65 7.98 10.88
N ALA A 45 -5.55 7.30 12.02
CA ALA A 45 -4.70 7.74 13.11
C ALA A 45 -4.07 6.53 13.80
N VAL A 46 -2.74 6.43 13.75
CA VAL A 46 -1.97 5.38 14.41
C VAL A 46 -0.95 6.03 15.33
N LEU A 47 -1.01 5.70 16.61
CA LEU A 47 -0.02 6.06 17.62
C LEU A 47 0.80 4.82 17.99
N THR A 48 2.12 4.92 17.86
CA THR A 48 3.04 3.82 18.19
C THR A 48 3.96 4.14 19.36
N ASN A 49 4.65 3.11 19.85
CA ASN A 49 5.75 3.23 20.82
C ASN A 49 7.09 3.66 20.17
N GLU A 50 7.11 4.09 18.91
CA GLU A 50 8.30 4.68 18.28
C GLU A 50 8.38 6.18 18.61
N LEU A 51 9.56 6.67 18.99
CA LEU A 51 9.79 8.09 19.23
C LEU A 51 9.90 8.84 17.90
N LYS A 52 8.78 9.36 17.41
CA LYS A 52 8.68 10.06 16.12
C LYS A 52 7.58 11.11 16.11
N HIS A 53 7.54 11.89 15.02
CA HIS A 53 6.37 12.69 14.70
C HIS A 53 5.28 11.76 14.14
N HIS A 54 4.13 11.72 14.82
CA HIS A 54 3.01 10.88 14.41
C HIS A 54 2.11 11.60 13.42
N LYS A 55 1.43 10.83 12.57
CA LYS A 55 0.57 11.34 11.50
C LYS A 55 -0.89 11.00 11.77
N VAL A 56 -1.77 11.97 11.54
CA VAL A 56 -3.23 11.79 11.46
C VAL A 56 -3.68 12.32 10.11
N VAL A 57 -4.41 11.51 9.34
CA VAL A 57 -4.98 11.92 8.05
C VAL A 57 -6.48 12.02 8.22
N ILE A 58 -7.05 13.14 7.79
CA ILE A 58 -8.47 13.43 7.91
C ILE A 58 -9.00 13.81 6.53
N SER A 59 -10.02 13.08 6.09
CA SER A 59 -10.70 13.32 4.84
C SER A 59 -12.22 13.17 5.00
N ARG A 60 -12.92 13.32 3.90
CA ARG A 60 -14.37 13.30 3.79
C ARG A 60 -14.76 12.37 2.67
N SER A 61 -15.75 11.50 2.93
CA SER A 61 -16.32 10.68 1.87
C SER A 61 -17.05 11.57 0.86
N SER A 62 -16.86 11.27 -0.43
CA SER A 62 -17.60 11.87 -1.54
C SER A 62 -18.56 10.85 -2.15
N ALA A 63 -19.69 11.33 -2.66
CA ALA A 63 -20.59 10.52 -3.48
C ALA A 63 -20.04 10.30 -4.90
N GLU A 64 -19.11 11.16 -5.34
CA GLU A 64 -18.47 11.07 -6.65
C GLU A 64 -17.26 10.13 -6.59
N GLN A 65 -17.20 9.15 -7.50
CA GLN A 65 -16.11 8.17 -7.54
C GLN A 65 -14.78 8.85 -7.88
N GLY A 66 -13.78 8.65 -7.01
CA GLY A 66 -12.38 8.99 -7.29
C GLY A 66 -11.93 10.35 -6.77
N GLU A 67 -12.80 11.17 -6.19
CA GLU A 67 -12.42 12.45 -5.57
C GLU A 67 -12.40 12.33 -4.04
N VAL A 68 -11.21 12.48 -3.46
CA VAL A 68 -11.02 12.53 -1.99
C VAL A 68 -11.00 13.99 -1.57
N THR A 69 -11.97 14.39 -0.77
CA THR A 69 -11.98 15.73 -0.16
C THR A 69 -11.26 15.66 1.18
N PHE A 70 -10.22 16.45 1.37
CA PHE A 70 -9.48 16.48 2.64
C PHE A 70 -10.11 17.46 3.64
N GLU A 71 -10.07 17.11 4.93
CA GLU A 71 -10.54 18.00 6.00
C GLU A 71 -9.35 18.85 6.47
N GLU A 72 -9.29 20.09 5.99
CA GLU A 72 -8.21 21.03 6.28
C GLU A 72 -8.53 21.94 7.48
N LYS A 73 -7.47 22.47 8.12
CA LYS A 73 -7.54 23.44 9.22
C LYS A 73 -8.32 22.99 10.46
N ALA A 74 -8.47 21.68 10.65
CA ALA A 74 -8.98 21.12 11.89
C ALA A 74 -7.97 21.30 13.02
N THR A 75 -8.46 21.39 14.26
CA THR A 75 -7.62 21.28 15.46
C THR A 75 -7.56 19.80 15.84
N VAL A 76 -6.36 19.22 15.81
CA VAL A 76 -6.14 17.80 16.11
C VAL A 76 -5.22 17.66 17.31
N LYS A 77 -5.61 16.81 18.26
CA LYS A 77 -4.79 16.50 19.44
C LYS A 77 -5.00 15.08 19.93
N ILE A 78 -3.98 14.52 20.55
CA ILE A 78 -4.08 13.32 21.38
C ILE A 78 -3.91 13.75 22.85
N ILE A 79 -4.74 13.20 23.73
CA ILE A 79 -4.70 13.45 25.18
C ILE A 79 -4.40 12.14 25.88
N ASP A 80 -3.46 12.15 26.83
CA ASP A 80 -3.19 10.99 27.69
C ASP A 80 -4.01 11.02 28.99
N ASP A 81 -3.93 9.95 29.79
CA ASP A 81 -4.60 9.82 31.09
C ASP A 81 -4.06 10.77 32.19
N ASN A 82 -2.93 11.44 31.96
CA ASN A 82 -2.42 12.52 32.82
C ASN A 82 -2.83 13.92 32.33
N GLN A 83 -3.71 14.02 31.34
CA GLN A 83 -4.13 15.27 30.69
C GLN A 83 -2.99 15.98 29.94
N GLN A 84 -1.87 15.30 29.66
CA GLN A 84 -0.86 15.77 28.72
C GLN A 84 -1.49 15.80 27.33
N THR A 85 -1.30 16.92 26.61
CA THR A 85 -1.84 17.09 25.27
C THR A 85 -0.69 17.12 24.26
N PHE A 86 -0.84 16.32 23.20
CA PHE A 86 0.02 16.31 22.02
C PHE A 86 -0.74 16.95 20.87
N THR A 87 -0.31 18.14 20.46
CA THR A 87 -0.93 18.91 19.38
C THR A 87 -0.33 18.55 18.04
N TYR A 88 -1.13 18.74 16.98
CA TYR A 88 -0.75 18.46 15.61
C TYR A 88 -0.98 19.68 14.73
N THR A 89 -0.06 19.90 13.80
CA THR A 89 -0.13 20.96 12.79
C THR A 89 -0.36 20.34 11.41
N GLU A 90 -1.21 20.98 10.62
CA GLU A 90 -1.47 20.58 9.24
C GLU A 90 -0.21 20.75 8.36
N SER A 91 0.19 19.69 7.67
CA SER A 91 1.28 19.68 6.70
C SER A 91 0.79 19.76 5.24
N GLY A 92 -0.52 19.66 5.00
CA GLY A 92 -1.17 19.77 3.69
C GLY A 92 -2.09 18.60 3.38
N ALA A 93 -3.11 18.84 2.55
CA ALA A 93 -4.09 17.82 2.11
C ALA A 93 -4.68 17.02 3.29
N GLY A 94 -5.15 17.70 4.34
CA GLY A 94 -5.76 17.03 5.52
C GLY A 94 -4.82 16.10 6.29
N THR A 95 -3.50 16.19 6.06
CA THR A 95 -2.49 15.48 6.83
C THR A 95 -2.00 16.36 7.97
N TYR A 96 -2.09 15.85 9.19
CA TYR A 96 -1.69 16.51 10.43
C TYR A 96 -0.52 15.76 11.05
N ILE A 97 0.54 16.48 11.41
CA ILE A 97 1.77 15.93 11.98
C ILE A 97 1.93 16.48 13.40
N SER A 98 2.28 15.63 14.36
CA SER A 98 2.47 16.07 15.75
C SER A 98 3.57 17.13 15.85
N ASP A 99 3.38 18.16 16.67
CA ASP A 99 4.33 19.28 16.77
C ASP A 99 5.66 18.86 17.39
N SER A 100 5.62 17.84 18.25
CA SER A 100 6.78 17.22 18.87
C SER A 100 6.81 15.73 18.58
N ALA A 101 8.02 15.16 18.59
CA ALA A 101 8.19 13.72 18.59
C ALA A 101 7.83 13.16 19.97
N PHE A 102 7.01 12.12 19.99
CA PHE A 102 6.63 11.41 21.22
C PHE A 102 6.38 9.94 20.91
N MET A 103 6.14 9.14 21.94
CA MET A 103 5.82 7.71 21.81
C MET A 103 4.75 7.32 22.81
N ALA A 104 3.94 6.32 22.47
CA ALA A 104 3.07 5.69 23.43
C ALA A 104 3.89 4.99 24.52
N GLU A 105 3.46 5.16 25.77
CA GLU A 105 4.09 4.58 26.95
C GLU A 105 3.25 3.42 27.49
N THR A 106 3.91 2.38 28.00
CA THR A 106 3.25 1.24 28.61
C THR A 106 2.44 1.66 29.84
N GLY A 107 1.20 1.18 29.92
CA GLY A 107 0.30 1.47 31.05
C GLY A 107 -0.42 2.81 30.97
N ARG A 108 -0.16 3.62 29.94
CA ARG A 108 -0.91 4.85 29.66
C ARG A 108 -2.06 4.59 28.72
N THR A 109 -3.04 5.50 28.73
CA THR A 109 -4.14 5.48 27.77
C THR A 109 -4.22 6.80 27.02
N TYR A 110 -4.72 6.74 25.79
CA TYR A 110 -4.73 7.84 24.85
C TYR A 110 -6.11 8.00 24.23
N GLN A 111 -6.47 9.24 23.92
CA GLN A 111 -7.71 9.58 23.21
C GLN A 111 -7.42 10.64 22.14
N LEU A 112 -7.89 10.39 20.92
CA LEU A 112 -7.86 11.35 19.82
C LEU A 112 -9.04 12.31 19.93
N VAL A 113 -8.79 13.61 19.72
CA VAL A 113 -9.80 14.66 19.65
C VAL A 113 -9.55 15.51 18.41
N ILE A 114 -10.60 15.68 17.60
CA ILE A 114 -10.60 16.47 16.39
C ILE A 114 -11.71 17.51 16.49
N THR A 115 -11.40 18.78 16.24
CA THR A 115 -12.38 19.86 16.10
C THR A 115 -12.26 20.47 14.71
N THR A 116 -13.31 20.36 13.89
CA THR A 116 -13.32 20.89 12.53
C THR A 116 -13.48 22.41 12.51
N THR A 117 -13.21 23.02 11.36
CA THR A 117 -13.41 24.47 11.16
C THR A 117 -14.86 24.93 11.33
N LEU A 118 -15.82 24.02 11.11
CA LEU A 118 -17.24 24.25 11.33
C LEU A 118 -17.65 24.11 12.82
N GLY A 119 -16.70 23.85 13.71
CA GLY A 119 -16.92 23.72 15.15
C GLY A 119 -17.42 22.35 15.60
N LYS A 120 -17.50 21.35 14.71
CA LYS A 120 -17.86 19.98 15.09
C LYS A 120 -16.70 19.29 15.78
N THR A 121 -16.99 18.53 16.84
CA THR A 121 -16.00 17.79 17.62
C THR A 121 -16.21 16.29 17.52
N TYR A 122 -15.12 15.57 17.27
CA TYR A 122 -15.07 14.11 17.18
C TYR A 122 -14.03 13.58 18.16
N THR A 123 -14.32 12.45 18.78
CA THR A 123 -13.42 11.81 19.75
C THR A 123 -13.35 10.32 19.51
N SER A 124 -12.18 9.72 19.73
CA SER A 124 -12.06 8.26 19.78
C SER A 124 -12.53 7.69 21.12
N SER A 125 -12.71 6.36 21.18
CA SER A 125 -12.58 5.63 22.44
C SER A 125 -11.19 5.82 23.03
N ILE A 126 -11.07 5.52 24.32
CA ILE A 126 -9.78 5.44 25.00
C ILE A 126 -9.11 4.14 24.55
N GLU A 127 -7.87 4.25 24.07
CA GLU A 127 -7.03 3.11 23.70
C GLU A 127 -5.79 3.07 24.59
N SER A 128 -5.26 1.87 24.82
CA SER A 128 -4.03 1.65 25.60
C SER A 128 -3.00 0.93 24.74
N LEU A 129 -1.72 1.21 24.97
CA LEU A 129 -0.64 0.50 24.28
C LEU A 129 -0.68 -1.00 24.62
N PRO A 130 -0.86 -1.89 23.64
CA PRO A 130 -0.76 -3.33 23.85
C PRO A 130 0.64 -3.74 24.29
N GLN A 131 0.77 -4.93 24.86
CA GLN A 131 2.08 -5.48 25.16
C GLN A 131 2.88 -5.65 23.86
N THR A 132 4.18 -5.30 23.92
CA THR A 132 5.08 -5.52 22.79
C THR A 132 5.48 -6.99 22.69
N SER A 133 5.27 -7.57 21.50
CA SER A 133 5.81 -8.85 21.09
C SER A 133 7.02 -8.63 20.20
N GLN A 134 8.11 -9.38 20.44
CA GLN A 134 9.35 -9.22 19.69
C GLN A 134 9.27 -9.98 18.36
N LEU A 135 9.66 -9.29 17.28
CA LEU A 135 9.86 -9.92 15.97
C LEU A 135 11.20 -10.67 16.00
N ASP A 136 11.15 -12.01 15.92
CA ASP A 136 12.32 -12.86 16.17
C ASP A 136 13.16 -13.04 14.90
N THR A 137 12.60 -13.66 13.87
CA THR A 137 13.34 -14.01 12.65
C THR A 137 12.60 -13.59 11.39
N ILE A 138 13.37 -13.17 10.39
CA ILE A 138 12.90 -13.01 9.01
C ILE A 138 13.63 -14.07 8.20
N THR A 139 12.87 -14.90 7.49
CA THR A 139 13.39 -15.98 6.67
C THR A 139 12.97 -15.74 5.23
N ALA A 140 13.89 -15.94 4.29
CA ALA A 140 13.61 -15.88 2.86
C ALA A 140 13.84 -17.26 2.27
N GLU A 141 12.81 -17.84 1.65
CA GLU A 141 12.88 -19.18 1.07
C GLU A 141 12.31 -19.21 -0.34
N LYS A 142 12.97 -19.96 -1.23
CA LYS A 142 12.44 -20.21 -2.58
C LYS A 142 11.21 -21.11 -2.49
N THR A 143 10.11 -20.68 -3.09
CA THR A 143 8.85 -21.43 -3.09
C THR A 143 8.11 -21.30 -4.42
N THR A 144 7.06 -22.09 -4.57
CA THR A 144 6.11 -22.01 -5.67
C THR A 144 4.71 -21.82 -5.08
N THR A 145 4.02 -20.75 -5.46
CA THR A 145 2.66 -20.48 -4.99
C THR A 145 1.68 -21.55 -5.52
N GLN A 146 0.49 -21.61 -4.93
CA GLN A 146 -0.58 -22.51 -5.41
C GLN A 146 -0.99 -22.23 -6.86
N THR A 147 -0.80 -21.00 -7.34
CA THR A 147 -1.06 -20.59 -8.73
C THR A 147 0.10 -20.92 -9.68
N GLY A 148 1.18 -21.52 -9.19
CA GLY A 148 2.34 -21.92 -9.99
C GLY A 148 3.41 -20.83 -10.16
N ASN A 149 3.32 -19.70 -9.45
CA ASN A 149 4.32 -18.64 -9.52
C ASN A 149 5.54 -19.04 -8.68
N ILE A 150 6.71 -19.06 -9.30
CA ILE A 150 7.99 -19.32 -8.63
C ILE A 150 8.52 -17.99 -8.08
N GLY A 151 9.08 -18.00 -6.88
CA GLY A 151 9.64 -16.81 -6.28
C GLY A 151 10.23 -17.06 -4.89
N ILE A 152 10.42 -15.98 -4.15
CA ILE A 152 10.91 -15.99 -2.77
C ILE A 152 9.76 -15.61 -1.83
N SER A 153 9.45 -16.48 -0.89
CA SER A 153 8.57 -16.17 0.23
C SER A 153 9.40 -15.61 1.37
N ILE A 154 9.01 -14.44 1.86
CA ILE A 154 9.58 -13.79 3.03
C ILE A 154 8.60 -14.03 4.18
N THR A 155 9.05 -14.82 5.15
CA THR A 155 8.27 -15.22 6.30
C THR A 155 8.88 -14.68 7.58
N ILE A 156 8.04 -14.57 8.61
CA ILE A 156 8.45 -14.13 9.94
C ILE A 156 8.08 -15.15 11.00
N ASP A 157 8.87 -15.14 12.07
CA ASP A 157 8.52 -15.74 13.35
C ASP A 157 8.51 -14.65 14.43
N SER A 158 7.57 -14.76 15.36
CA SER A 158 7.53 -13.90 16.54
C SER A 158 7.09 -14.66 17.78
N TYR A 159 7.52 -14.15 18.93
CA TYR A 159 7.33 -14.81 20.20
C TYR A 159 7.06 -13.80 21.31
N ASP A 160 5.98 -14.05 22.04
CA ASP A 160 5.66 -13.37 23.29
C ASP A 160 5.46 -14.40 24.42
N PRO A 161 6.38 -14.45 25.40
CA PRO A 161 6.32 -15.41 26.50
C PRO A 161 5.16 -15.16 27.49
N THR A 162 4.47 -14.03 27.41
CA THR A 162 3.36 -13.73 28.34
C THR A 162 1.99 -14.19 27.84
N GLY A 163 1.86 -14.49 26.53
CA GLY A 163 0.59 -14.91 25.93
C GLY A 163 -0.48 -13.80 25.86
N ASN A 164 -0.09 -12.53 25.92
CA ASN A 164 -1.02 -11.40 25.88
C ASN A 164 -1.11 -10.68 24.52
N SER A 165 -0.36 -11.13 23.52
CA SER A 165 -0.26 -10.54 22.19
C SER A 165 -0.91 -11.47 21.16
N ILE A 166 -2.22 -11.35 20.99
CA ILE A 166 -3.01 -12.27 20.14
C ILE A 166 -3.13 -11.78 18.70
N TYR A 167 -3.29 -10.48 18.49
CA TYR A 167 -3.65 -9.90 17.20
C TYR A 167 -2.50 -9.10 16.61
N TYR A 168 -2.17 -9.38 15.34
CA TYR A 168 -1.01 -8.79 14.68
C TYR A 168 -1.38 -8.18 13.34
N ARG A 169 -0.74 -7.05 13.04
CA ARG A 169 -0.70 -6.44 11.70
C ARG A 169 0.75 -6.25 11.30
N TYR A 170 1.04 -6.44 10.02
CA TYR A 170 2.35 -6.18 9.46
C TYR A 170 2.26 -5.13 8.37
N ASP A 171 3.23 -4.25 8.34
CA ASP A 171 3.59 -3.46 7.16
C ASP A 171 5.10 -3.57 6.94
N TYR A 172 5.54 -3.17 5.76
CA TYR A 172 6.95 -3.19 5.42
C TYR A 172 7.33 -2.01 4.54
N GLU A 173 8.59 -1.62 4.68
CA GLU A 173 9.31 -0.75 3.75
C GLU A 173 10.31 -1.61 2.99
N GLU A 174 10.26 -1.57 1.67
CA GLU A 174 11.20 -2.29 0.81
C GLU A 174 12.08 -1.30 0.04
N THR A 175 13.38 -1.61 -0.01
CA THR A 175 14.35 -0.78 -0.73
C THR A 175 15.24 -1.67 -1.57
N TYR A 176 15.51 -1.28 -2.81
CA TYR A 176 16.23 -2.13 -3.73
C TYR A 176 17.20 -1.39 -4.63
N LYS A 177 18.27 -2.10 -4.97
CA LYS A 177 19.35 -1.64 -5.85
C LYS A 177 18.99 -1.85 -7.31
N ILE A 178 18.99 -0.76 -8.07
CA ILE A 178 18.72 -0.70 -9.50
C ILE A 178 20.03 -0.43 -10.22
N ILE A 179 20.37 -1.24 -11.21
CA ILE A 179 21.52 -1.01 -12.08
C ILE A 179 21.01 -0.84 -13.50
N ALA A 180 21.24 0.33 -14.09
CA ALA A 180 20.85 0.62 -15.47
C ALA A 180 21.65 -0.27 -16.46
N PRO A 181 21.00 -1.16 -17.23
CA PRO A 181 21.68 -2.21 -17.99
C PRO A 181 22.52 -1.68 -19.17
N ASN A 182 22.12 -0.56 -19.76
CA ASN A 182 22.75 0.08 -20.91
C ASN A 182 23.48 1.39 -20.52
N TRP A 183 23.77 1.61 -19.24
CA TRP A 183 24.51 2.80 -18.82
C TRP A 183 25.93 2.80 -19.39
N ILE A 184 26.33 3.94 -19.93
CA ILE A 184 27.70 4.22 -20.38
C ILE A 184 28.13 5.62 -19.95
N PRO A 185 29.45 5.91 -19.87
CA PRO A 185 29.96 7.22 -19.42
C PRO A 185 29.58 8.39 -20.32
N GLU A 186 29.13 8.12 -21.55
CA GLU A 186 28.76 9.12 -22.54
C GLU A 186 27.23 9.27 -22.64
N GLN A 187 26.78 10.43 -23.09
CA GLN A 187 25.37 10.74 -23.34
C GLN A 187 25.21 11.63 -24.57
N LEU A 188 24.01 11.61 -25.17
CA LEU A 188 23.63 12.58 -26.18
C LEU A 188 22.99 13.79 -25.51
N VAL A 189 23.41 14.98 -25.92
CA VAL A 189 22.80 16.25 -25.52
C VAL A 189 22.42 17.05 -26.77
N VAL A 190 21.44 17.93 -26.63
CA VAL A 190 21.11 18.89 -27.70
C VAL A 190 22.28 19.87 -27.86
N ALA A 191 22.93 19.84 -29.02
CA ALA A 191 24.04 20.72 -29.36
C ALA A 191 23.56 22.03 -30.00
N SER A 192 22.48 21.97 -30.79
CA SER A 192 21.87 23.14 -31.42
C SER A 192 20.39 22.87 -31.67
N GLU A 193 19.51 23.71 -31.11
CA GLU A 193 18.07 23.60 -31.35
C GLU A 193 17.67 24.06 -32.75
N GLU A 194 18.32 25.09 -33.28
CA GLU A 194 18.06 25.65 -34.62
C GLU A 194 18.38 24.64 -35.71
N GLN A 195 19.51 23.94 -35.57
CA GLN A 195 19.97 22.94 -36.53
C GLN A 195 19.51 21.52 -36.17
N GLN A 196 18.79 21.36 -35.06
CA GLN A 196 18.35 20.06 -34.54
C GLN A 196 19.50 19.05 -34.38
N LEU A 197 20.65 19.53 -33.92
CA LEU A 197 21.86 18.72 -33.76
C LEU A 197 22.00 18.19 -32.34
N VAL A 198 22.56 16.99 -32.25
CA VAL A 198 22.97 16.37 -30.99
C VAL A 198 24.49 16.20 -30.96
N ALA A 199 25.06 16.18 -29.76
CA ALA A 199 26.48 15.90 -29.54
C ALA A 199 26.63 14.82 -28.47
N ILE A 200 27.69 14.02 -28.60
CA ILE A 200 28.12 13.08 -27.55
C ILE A 200 28.99 13.85 -26.56
N VAL A 201 28.65 13.77 -25.28
CA VAL A 201 29.41 14.36 -24.16
C VAL A 201 29.55 13.33 -23.05
N ASN A 202 30.52 13.53 -22.15
CA ASN A 202 30.59 12.73 -20.93
C ASN A 202 29.46 13.11 -19.97
N ARG A 203 29.00 12.14 -19.17
CA ARG A 203 28.07 12.38 -18.07
C ARG A 203 28.79 13.05 -16.91
N ASP A 204 28.11 14.01 -16.30
CA ASP A 204 28.58 14.68 -15.08
C ASP A 204 28.03 14.04 -13.80
N LYS A 205 27.04 13.14 -13.93
CA LYS A 205 26.35 12.47 -12.82
C LYS A 205 26.53 10.96 -12.89
N GLU A 206 26.63 10.31 -11.73
CA GLU A 206 26.48 8.86 -11.61
C GLU A 206 24.99 8.55 -11.75
N GLU A 207 24.62 7.81 -12.80
CA GLU A 207 23.23 7.44 -13.11
C GLU A 207 23.13 5.94 -13.42
N ARG A 208 24.13 5.18 -12.96
CA ARG A 208 24.23 3.74 -13.19
C ARG A 208 23.57 2.98 -12.06
N VAL A 209 23.83 3.38 -10.81
CA VAL A 209 23.35 2.69 -9.61
C VAL A 209 22.44 3.61 -8.82
N CYS A 210 21.19 3.17 -8.66
CA CYS A 210 20.19 3.88 -7.88
C CYS A 210 19.53 2.96 -6.86
N TYR A 211 18.83 3.56 -5.92
CA TYR A 211 18.01 2.92 -4.92
C TYR A 211 16.60 3.46 -5.00
N ALA A 212 15.62 2.58 -4.95
CA ALA A 212 14.22 2.95 -4.85
C ALA A 212 13.64 2.35 -3.57
N THR A 213 12.77 3.11 -2.91
CA THR A 213 12.06 2.67 -1.70
C THR A 213 10.57 2.71 -1.96
N ASP A 214 9.88 1.66 -1.57
CA ASP A 214 8.44 1.53 -1.68
C ASP A 214 7.84 1.02 -0.36
N TYR A 215 6.56 1.26 -0.15
CA TYR A 215 5.86 0.92 1.09
C TYR A 215 4.73 -0.07 0.82
N SER A 216 4.53 -1.00 1.76
CA SER A 216 3.43 -1.95 1.66
C SER A 216 2.08 -1.24 1.63
N ASN A 217 1.23 -1.58 0.65
CA ASN A 217 -0.12 -1.03 0.48
C ASN A 217 -1.24 -2.02 0.85
N SER A 218 -0.88 -3.20 1.35
CA SER A 218 -1.79 -4.30 1.64
C SER A 218 -1.99 -4.48 3.14
N ILE A 219 -3.20 -4.83 3.55
CA ILE A 219 -3.51 -5.15 4.94
C ILE A 219 -3.08 -6.60 5.22
N ILE A 220 -2.01 -6.78 5.98
CA ILE A 220 -1.47 -8.10 6.35
C ILE A 220 -1.81 -8.36 7.82
N LEU A 221 -2.70 -9.31 8.06
CA LEU A 221 -3.22 -9.63 9.39
C LEU A 221 -3.02 -11.10 9.72
N THR A 222 -2.70 -11.37 10.98
CA THR A 222 -2.73 -12.71 11.54
C THR A 222 -3.09 -12.67 13.02
N LYS A 223 -3.39 -13.83 13.58
CA LYS A 223 -3.63 -13.99 15.01
C LYS A 223 -2.90 -15.23 15.53
N SER A 224 -2.44 -15.17 16.77
CA SER A 224 -1.92 -16.35 17.45
C SER A 224 -3.06 -17.36 17.70
N THR A 225 -2.68 -18.60 18.01
CA THR A 225 -3.64 -19.66 18.33
C THR A 225 -4.14 -19.63 19.78
N GLY A 226 -3.72 -18.64 20.59
CA GLY A 226 -4.17 -18.42 21.97
C GLY A 226 -3.70 -19.48 22.97
N ALA A 227 -2.42 -19.88 22.89
CA ALA A 227 -1.81 -20.80 23.85
C ALA A 227 -1.21 -20.06 25.07
N ALA A 228 -0.63 -20.79 26.02
CA ALA A 228 0.04 -20.20 27.20
C ALA A 228 1.24 -19.29 26.84
N GLU A 229 1.74 -19.43 25.62
CA GLU A 229 2.74 -18.56 25.00
C GLU A 229 2.22 -18.18 23.62
N ASP A 230 2.41 -16.93 23.22
CA ASP A 230 2.00 -16.45 21.90
C ASP A 230 3.14 -16.63 20.91
N ARG A 231 2.85 -17.34 19.82
CA ARG A 231 3.84 -17.60 18.77
C ARG A 231 3.21 -17.47 17.40
N ILE A 232 3.83 -16.65 16.56
CA ILE A 232 3.62 -16.66 15.11
C ILE A 232 4.81 -17.41 14.51
N SER A 233 4.55 -18.33 13.59
CA SER A 233 5.61 -19.11 12.96
C SER A 233 5.40 -19.24 11.48
N ASN A 234 6.47 -19.02 10.72
CA ASN A 234 6.54 -19.12 9.28
C ASN A 234 5.38 -18.39 8.58
N PHE A 235 5.05 -17.18 9.05
CA PHE A 235 3.96 -16.38 8.49
C PHE A 235 4.48 -15.54 7.32
N GLU A 236 3.98 -15.79 6.12
CA GLU A 236 4.36 -15.04 4.91
C GLU A 236 3.83 -13.60 4.97
N VAL A 237 4.75 -12.63 4.84
CA VAL A 237 4.43 -11.20 4.78
C VAL A 237 4.64 -10.60 3.39
N ARG A 238 5.54 -11.17 2.59
CA ARG A 238 5.86 -10.69 1.25
C ARG A 238 6.30 -11.85 0.37
N PHE A 239 5.73 -11.94 -0.83
CA PHE A 239 6.19 -12.84 -1.87
C PHE A 239 6.83 -12.01 -3.01
N LEU A 240 8.07 -12.33 -3.35
CA LEU A 240 8.80 -11.75 -4.48
C LEU A 240 8.74 -12.73 -5.66
N ASN A 241 7.99 -12.39 -6.69
CA ASN A 241 7.96 -13.18 -7.93
C ASN A 241 9.36 -13.23 -8.55
N LYS A 242 9.80 -14.40 -9.03
CA LYS A 242 11.12 -14.61 -9.63
C LYS A 242 11.47 -13.57 -10.72
N ASP A 243 10.50 -13.16 -11.53
CA ASP A 243 10.71 -12.28 -12.68
C ASP A 243 10.56 -10.79 -12.31
N ASN A 244 10.48 -10.45 -11.02
CA ASN A 244 10.37 -9.07 -10.56
C ASN A 244 11.75 -8.39 -10.47
N TYR A 245 11.94 -7.28 -11.19
CA TYR A 245 13.23 -6.58 -11.23
C TYR A 245 13.66 -5.97 -9.89
N ILE A 246 12.74 -5.75 -8.94
CA ILE A 246 13.04 -5.10 -7.66
C ILE A 246 14.00 -5.91 -6.78
N PHE A 247 14.23 -7.19 -7.07
CA PHE A 247 15.20 -7.99 -6.31
C PHE A 247 16.30 -8.59 -7.20
N SER A 248 16.48 -8.08 -8.44
CA SER A 248 17.50 -8.53 -9.40
C SER A 248 18.93 -8.47 -8.86
N HIS A 249 19.22 -7.52 -7.98
CA HIS A 249 20.54 -7.37 -7.38
C HIS A 249 20.45 -7.61 -5.89
N ARG A 250 20.25 -6.52 -5.15
CA ARG A 250 20.12 -6.56 -3.70
C ARG A 250 18.84 -5.86 -3.29
N TYR A 251 18.13 -6.51 -2.39
CA TYR A 251 16.83 -6.11 -1.89
C TYR A 251 16.90 -6.06 -0.36
N SER A 252 16.32 -5.02 0.22
CA SER A 252 16.15 -4.83 1.65
C SER A 252 14.67 -4.74 1.97
N ILE A 253 14.27 -5.34 3.08
CA ILE A 253 12.92 -5.21 3.63
C ILE A 253 13.02 -4.95 5.13
N LEU A 254 12.37 -3.88 5.59
CA LEU A 254 12.13 -3.58 7.00
C LEU A 254 10.68 -3.96 7.31
N ILE A 255 10.49 -5.04 8.05
CA ILE A 255 9.17 -5.49 8.47
C ILE A 255 8.85 -4.88 9.82
N LYS A 256 7.68 -4.27 9.94
CA LYS A 256 7.14 -3.75 11.20
C LYS A 256 5.98 -4.62 11.66
N GLN A 257 6.13 -5.18 12.85
CA GLN A 257 5.10 -5.97 13.52
C GLN A 257 4.36 -5.07 14.51
N HIS A 258 3.06 -4.91 14.29
CA HIS A 258 2.14 -4.21 15.18
C HIS A 258 1.37 -5.23 16.00
N VAL A 259 1.38 -5.09 17.33
CA VAL A 259 0.41 -5.77 18.20
C VAL A 259 -0.82 -4.89 18.34
N LEU A 260 -1.98 -5.46 18.04
CA LEU A 260 -3.26 -4.75 17.96
C LEU A 260 -4.20 -5.07 19.13
N SER A 261 -5.08 -4.14 19.45
CA SER A 261 -6.29 -4.45 20.20
C SER A 261 -7.23 -5.32 19.37
N GLN A 262 -8.11 -6.08 20.03
CA GLN A 262 -9.11 -6.90 19.32
C GLN A 262 -10.03 -6.04 18.42
N GLN A 263 -10.35 -4.83 18.87
CA GLN A 263 -11.20 -3.88 18.14
C GLN A 263 -10.49 -3.38 16.88
N ALA A 264 -9.21 -3.02 16.98
CA ALA A 264 -8.39 -2.64 15.83
C ALA A 264 -8.28 -3.79 14.82
N TYR A 265 -7.98 -5.01 15.28
CA TYR A 265 -7.91 -6.18 14.40
C TYR A 265 -9.22 -6.41 13.64
N ASN A 266 -10.36 -6.33 14.33
CA ASN A 266 -11.67 -6.49 13.70
C ASN A 266 -11.98 -5.36 12.70
N PHE A 267 -11.53 -4.13 12.97
CA PHE A 267 -11.64 -3.00 12.05
C PHE A 267 -10.86 -3.27 10.76
N TYR A 268 -9.56 -3.59 10.86
CA TYR A 268 -8.73 -3.89 9.69
C TYR A 268 -9.20 -5.14 8.94
N LYS A 269 -9.71 -6.15 9.66
CA LYS A 269 -10.26 -7.34 9.01
C LYS A 269 -11.47 -7.01 8.15
N LYS A 270 -12.39 -6.18 8.66
CA LYS A 270 -13.51 -5.66 7.85
C LYS A 270 -13.02 -4.85 6.67
N LEU A 271 -12.06 -3.95 6.87
CA LEU A 271 -11.49 -3.14 5.78
C LEU A 271 -10.88 -4.02 4.69
N GLN A 272 -10.12 -5.05 5.06
CA GLN A 272 -9.57 -6.05 4.14
C GLN A 272 -10.67 -6.78 3.36
N ASP A 273 -11.75 -7.21 4.04
CA ASP A 273 -12.87 -7.89 3.40
C ASP A 273 -13.64 -6.97 2.41
N PHE A 274 -13.66 -5.66 2.66
CA PHE A 274 -14.19 -4.64 1.74
C PHE A 274 -13.28 -4.40 0.53
N SER A 275 -11.96 -4.32 0.73
CA SER A 275 -11.00 -4.06 -0.35
C SER A 275 -10.78 -5.27 -1.25
N GLY A 276 -10.94 -6.49 -0.73
CA GLY A 276 -10.71 -7.75 -1.45
C GLY A 276 -11.84 -8.20 -2.38
N SER A 277 -12.97 -7.49 -2.43
CA SER A 277 -14.13 -7.87 -3.25
C SER A 277 -14.05 -7.29 -4.68
N GLU A 278 -13.03 -7.66 -5.46
CA GLU A 278 -13.02 -7.44 -6.92
C GLU A 278 -13.90 -8.44 -7.69
N SER A 279 -14.48 -9.43 -7.01
CA SER A 279 -15.39 -10.38 -7.66
C SER A 279 -16.75 -9.71 -7.92
N LEU A 280 -17.04 -9.47 -9.21
CA LEU A 280 -18.33 -8.98 -9.75
C LEU A 280 -19.56 -9.81 -9.31
N PHE A 281 -19.35 -10.93 -8.62
CA PHE A 281 -20.39 -11.85 -8.12
C PHE A 281 -20.44 -11.95 -6.58
N SER A 282 -19.62 -11.18 -5.85
CA SER A 282 -19.70 -11.13 -4.38
C SER A 282 -20.86 -10.24 -3.95
N GLN A 283 -21.99 -10.87 -3.59
CA GLN A 283 -23.19 -10.20 -3.08
C GLN A 283 -23.16 -9.94 -1.57
N SER A 284 -22.04 -10.17 -0.88
CA SER A 284 -21.91 -9.72 0.50
C SER A 284 -21.58 -8.24 0.48
N GLN A 285 -22.59 -7.37 0.50
CA GLN A 285 -22.39 -5.98 0.93
C GLN A 285 -21.94 -6.06 2.38
N PRO A 286 -20.65 -5.82 2.69
CA PRO A 286 -20.24 -5.89 4.06
C PRO A 286 -20.91 -4.73 4.80
N GLY A 287 -21.33 -4.96 6.04
CA GLY A 287 -22.00 -3.92 6.84
C GLY A 287 -21.09 -2.70 7.07
N PHE A 288 -21.66 -1.58 7.51
CA PHE A 288 -20.90 -0.35 7.77
C PHE A 288 -19.63 -0.59 8.61
N ILE A 289 -18.49 -0.06 8.17
CA ILE A 289 -17.21 -0.14 8.89
C ILE A 289 -17.27 0.82 10.09
N ASN A 290 -17.78 0.30 11.20
CA ASN A 290 -17.72 1.00 12.47
C ASN A 290 -16.29 0.95 13.00
N GLY A 291 -15.69 2.13 13.20
CA GLY A 291 -14.45 2.28 13.95
C GLY A 291 -14.71 2.69 15.40
N ASN A 292 -13.76 3.40 16.01
CA ASN A 292 -13.86 3.83 17.40
C ASN A 292 -13.97 5.35 17.57
N ILE A 293 -14.19 6.10 16.49
CA ILE A 293 -14.33 7.55 16.50
C ILE A 293 -15.81 7.92 16.36
N TYR A 294 -16.27 8.86 17.17
CA TYR A 294 -17.66 9.28 17.22
C TYR A 294 -17.79 10.80 17.35
N SER A 295 -18.88 11.34 16.79
CA SER A 295 -19.24 12.77 16.93
C SER A 295 -19.77 13.04 18.34
N GLN A 296 -19.28 14.13 18.95
CA GLN A 296 -19.78 14.62 20.24
C GLN A 296 -21.06 15.45 20.09
N ASP A 297 -21.25 16.05 18.91
CA ASP A 297 -22.38 16.94 18.64
C ASP A 297 -23.62 16.18 18.13
N ASN A 298 -23.41 15.03 17.49
CA ASN A 298 -24.48 14.23 16.91
C ASN A 298 -24.22 12.73 17.05
N THR A 299 -24.90 12.08 18.00
CA THR A 299 -24.74 10.64 18.27
C THR A 299 -25.25 9.73 17.15
N THR A 300 -25.97 10.26 16.17
CA THR A 300 -26.42 9.50 14.99
C THR A 300 -25.53 9.72 13.77
N GLU A 301 -24.56 10.64 13.84
CA GLU A 301 -23.60 10.89 12.76
C GLU A 301 -22.63 9.72 12.66
N SER A 302 -22.47 9.20 11.44
CA SER A 302 -21.53 8.12 11.17
C SER A 302 -20.14 8.68 10.83
N VAL A 303 -19.11 8.03 11.35
CA VAL A 303 -17.70 8.35 11.12
C VAL A 303 -16.98 7.07 10.74
N ILE A 304 -16.09 7.16 9.76
CA ILE A 304 -15.25 6.04 9.32
C ILE A 304 -13.84 6.31 9.85
N GLY A 305 -13.25 5.34 10.54
CA GLY A 305 -11.89 5.48 11.02
C GLY A 305 -11.67 4.90 12.40
N PHE A 306 -10.44 4.47 12.64
CA PHE A 306 -10.03 3.90 13.91
C PHE A 306 -8.79 4.64 14.39
N PHE A 307 -8.82 5.11 15.63
CA PHE A 307 -7.64 5.53 16.36
C PHE A 307 -6.97 4.29 16.94
N GLU A 308 -5.88 3.86 16.32
CA GLU A 308 -5.08 2.71 16.76
C GLU A 308 -3.97 3.18 17.70
N VAL A 309 -3.84 2.53 18.86
CA VAL A 309 -2.59 2.56 19.63
C VAL A 309 -1.99 1.16 19.54
N SER A 310 -0.79 1.05 18.98
CA SER A 310 -0.11 -0.25 18.77
C SER A 310 1.35 -0.22 19.19
N SER A 311 1.83 -1.34 19.72
CA SER A 311 3.26 -1.51 19.93
C SER A 311 3.90 -2.08 18.68
N VAL A 312 5.06 -1.54 18.32
CA VAL A 312 5.84 -1.90 17.15
C VAL A 312 7.12 -2.59 17.56
N SER A 313 7.43 -3.68 16.87
CA SER A 313 8.76 -4.29 16.80
C SER A 313 9.15 -4.37 15.33
N GLU A 314 10.37 -3.98 14.98
CA GLU A 314 10.82 -3.96 13.59
C GLU A 314 12.12 -4.73 13.40
N LYS A 315 12.30 -5.31 12.21
CA LYS A 315 13.53 -6.01 11.84
C LYS A 315 13.78 -5.85 10.35
N ARG A 316 15.05 -5.62 9.99
CA ARG A 316 15.49 -5.48 8.60
C ARG A 316 16.22 -6.73 8.14
N ALA A 317 15.95 -7.15 6.92
CA ALA A 317 16.67 -8.22 6.22
C ALA A 317 17.19 -7.72 4.87
N PHE A 318 18.24 -8.40 4.37
CA PHE A 318 18.79 -8.21 3.04
C PHE A 318 18.78 -9.54 2.29
N ILE A 319 18.44 -9.48 1.01
CA ILE A 319 18.23 -10.64 0.14
C ILE A 319 18.92 -10.33 -1.19
N ASN A 320 19.74 -11.26 -1.70
CA ASN A 320 20.34 -11.14 -3.03
C ASN A 320 19.75 -12.18 -3.97
N TYR A 321 19.52 -11.80 -5.23
CA TYR A 321 19.04 -12.72 -6.26
C TYR A 321 19.94 -13.96 -6.39
N SER A 322 21.26 -13.74 -6.40
CA SER A 322 22.28 -14.76 -6.60
C SER A 322 22.31 -15.82 -5.49
N ASP A 323 21.82 -15.51 -4.29
CA ASP A 323 21.78 -16.47 -3.18
C ASP A 323 20.74 -17.58 -3.43
N PHE A 324 19.72 -17.30 -4.24
CA PHE A 324 18.63 -18.21 -4.57
C PHE A 324 18.67 -18.71 -6.04
N TYR A 325 19.34 -17.96 -6.91
CA TYR A 325 19.41 -18.19 -8.36
C TYR A 325 20.83 -17.93 -8.92
N PRO A 326 21.88 -18.63 -8.44
CA PRO A 326 23.28 -18.28 -8.71
C PRO A 326 23.74 -18.38 -10.17
N GLU A 327 23.04 -19.17 -10.99
CA GLU A 327 23.39 -19.42 -12.40
C GLU A 327 22.29 -19.00 -13.38
N GLU A 328 21.22 -18.38 -12.88
CA GLU A 328 20.11 -17.96 -13.72
C GLU A 328 20.30 -16.51 -14.18
N SER A 329 19.72 -16.17 -15.33
CA SER A 329 19.66 -14.78 -15.75
C SER A 329 18.91 -13.94 -14.73
N LEU A 330 19.30 -12.68 -14.61
CA LEU A 330 18.57 -11.72 -13.81
C LEU A 330 17.13 -11.57 -14.35
N PRO A 331 16.18 -11.19 -13.48
CA PRO A 331 14.83 -10.83 -13.89
C PRO A 331 14.83 -9.77 -15.01
N PRO A 332 13.81 -9.77 -15.89
CA PRO A 332 13.65 -8.71 -16.89
C PRO A 332 13.60 -7.35 -16.20
N PHE A 333 14.28 -6.37 -16.77
CA PHE A 333 14.29 -5.00 -16.24
C PHE A 333 12.90 -4.35 -16.41
N VAL A 334 12.64 -3.23 -15.73
CA VAL A 334 11.36 -2.49 -15.79
C VAL A 334 10.95 -2.09 -17.22
N SER A 335 11.90 -2.07 -18.15
CA SER A 335 11.69 -1.86 -19.58
C SER A 335 12.48 -2.91 -20.37
N ASP A 336 11.97 -3.31 -21.53
CA ASP A 336 12.63 -4.27 -22.44
C ASP A 336 14.00 -3.80 -22.95
N CYS A 337 14.34 -2.51 -22.77
CA CYS A 337 15.64 -1.93 -23.12
C CYS A 337 16.11 -2.18 -24.56
N ASN A 338 15.15 -2.36 -25.47
CA ASN A 338 15.39 -2.52 -26.90
C ASN A 338 16.15 -1.32 -27.45
N GLN A 339 17.23 -1.60 -28.18
CA GLN A 339 18.06 -0.58 -28.81
C GLN A 339 17.47 -0.19 -30.17
N THR A 340 17.37 1.12 -30.42
CA THR A 340 16.91 1.69 -31.68
C THR A 340 18.05 2.49 -32.31
N THR A 341 18.22 2.35 -33.62
CA THR A 341 19.26 3.04 -34.38
C THR A 341 18.66 4.20 -35.17
N TYR A 342 19.27 5.38 -35.07
CA TYR A 342 18.86 6.59 -35.78
C TYR A 342 20.04 7.11 -36.61
N PRO A 343 19.88 7.37 -37.91
CA PRO A 343 20.95 7.93 -38.72
C PRO A 343 21.29 9.36 -38.26
N VAL A 344 22.56 9.77 -38.42
CA VAL A 344 22.99 11.16 -38.16
C VAL A 344 22.33 12.12 -39.15
N GLU A 345 22.22 11.70 -40.41
CA GLU A 345 21.56 12.43 -41.48
C GLU A 345 20.37 11.63 -42.00
N GLY A 346 19.17 12.21 -41.96
CA GLY A 346 17.94 11.59 -42.47
C GLY A 346 16.81 11.49 -41.43
N GLU A 347 15.70 10.91 -41.84
CA GLU A 347 14.51 10.70 -40.99
C GLU A 347 14.28 9.21 -40.71
N PRO A 348 13.88 8.85 -39.48
CA PRO A 348 13.65 9.73 -38.33
C PRO A 348 14.94 10.22 -37.67
N SER A 349 14.97 11.47 -37.21
CA SER A 349 16.08 12.02 -36.40
C SER A 349 15.98 11.64 -34.91
N VAL A 350 17.12 11.42 -34.26
CA VAL A 350 17.20 11.17 -32.80
C VAL A 350 16.94 12.43 -31.96
N TYR A 351 17.05 13.63 -32.58
CA TYR A 351 17.03 14.91 -31.89
C TYR A 351 15.82 15.09 -30.96
N GLN A 352 14.61 14.77 -31.44
CA GLN A 352 13.39 14.99 -30.65
C GLN A 352 13.38 14.14 -29.38
N TYR A 353 13.85 12.89 -29.46
CA TYR A 353 13.91 12.01 -28.29
C TYR A 353 14.95 12.45 -27.27
N VAL A 354 16.09 12.99 -27.72
CA VAL A 354 17.10 13.60 -26.86
C VAL A 354 16.56 14.87 -26.21
N LYS A 355 15.86 15.72 -26.97
CA LYS A 355 15.22 16.95 -26.48
C LYS A 355 14.15 16.68 -25.42
N GLU A 356 13.33 15.67 -25.63
CA GLU A 356 12.28 15.25 -24.68
C GLU A 356 12.83 14.41 -23.52
N ASN A 357 14.13 14.08 -23.54
CA ASN A 357 14.80 13.27 -22.54
C ASN A 357 14.11 11.90 -22.34
N THR A 358 13.79 11.21 -23.44
CA THR A 358 13.09 9.92 -23.46
C THR A 358 13.99 8.74 -23.80
N VAL A 359 15.21 9.00 -24.27
CA VAL A 359 16.20 7.98 -24.65
C VAL A 359 17.55 8.21 -23.95
N SER A 360 18.31 7.13 -23.78
CA SER A 360 19.71 7.16 -23.37
C SER A 360 20.60 6.65 -24.50
N TYR A 361 21.73 7.31 -24.71
CA TYR A 361 22.77 6.88 -25.63
C TYR A 361 23.40 5.56 -25.17
N VAL A 362 23.69 4.67 -26.12
CA VAL A 362 24.29 3.34 -25.87
C VAL A 362 25.56 3.14 -26.68
N ASN A 363 25.54 3.46 -27.97
CA ASN A 363 26.71 3.37 -28.84
C ASN A 363 26.45 4.14 -30.16
N ASN A 364 27.41 4.14 -31.08
CA ASN A 364 27.26 4.68 -32.42
C ASN A 364 27.81 3.73 -33.49
N ILE A 365 27.37 3.93 -34.73
CA ILE A 365 27.90 3.26 -35.91
C ILE A 365 28.84 4.24 -36.60
N THR A 366 30.06 3.80 -36.90
CA THR A 366 31.08 4.60 -37.59
C THR A 366 31.41 4.05 -38.97
N ASN A 367 31.69 4.95 -39.90
CA ASN A 367 32.23 4.60 -41.20
C ASN A 367 33.65 4.05 -41.04
N ALA A 368 33.90 2.82 -41.50
CA ALA A 368 35.18 2.15 -41.34
C ALA A 368 36.36 2.87 -42.03
N MET A 369 36.11 3.71 -43.04
CA MET A 369 37.15 4.42 -43.80
C MET A 369 37.41 5.83 -43.27
N THR A 370 36.36 6.57 -42.92
CA THR A 370 36.48 7.99 -42.51
C THR A 370 36.47 8.18 -41.00
N GLY A 371 36.00 7.19 -40.23
CA GLY A 371 35.75 7.30 -38.80
C GLY A 371 34.57 8.22 -38.45
N ALA A 372 33.83 8.72 -39.44
CA ALA A 372 32.66 9.56 -39.21
C ALA A 372 31.52 8.74 -38.60
N ILE A 373 30.77 9.33 -37.67
CA ILE A 373 29.57 8.71 -37.11
C ILE A 373 28.47 8.75 -38.18
N GLU A 374 27.88 7.59 -38.48
CA GLU A 374 26.79 7.43 -39.45
C GLU A 374 25.43 7.29 -38.75
N ALA A 375 25.39 6.72 -37.55
CA ALA A 375 24.16 6.56 -36.77
C ALA A 375 24.41 6.49 -35.26
N TYR A 376 23.41 6.86 -34.48
CA TYR A 376 23.37 6.70 -33.03
C TYR A 376 22.49 5.51 -32.64
N ILE A 377 22.93 4.74 -31.66
CA ILE A 377 22.19 3.65 -31.03
C ILE A 377 21.76 4.13 -29.65
N VAL A 378 20.45 4.12 -29.41
CA VAL A 378 19.83 4.58 -28.16
C VAL A 378 18.89 3.51 -27.61
N ALA A 379 18.62 3.56 -26.32
CA ALA A 379 17.61 2.76 -25.63
C ALA A 379 16.65 3.68 -24.86
N PRO A 380 15.50 3.20 -24.37
CA PRO A 380 14.66 3.98 -23.44
C PRO A 380 15.48 4.56 -22.29
N ARG A 381 15.21 5.80 -21.88
CA ARG A 381 16.03 6.52 -20.89
C ARG A 381 16.31 5.71 -19.63
N VAL A 382 15.29 5.05 -19.08
CA VAL A 382 15.40 4.21 -17.85
C VAL A 382 16.48 3.14 -17.93
N CYS A 383 16.87 2.71 -19.13
CA CYS A 383 17.87 1.67 -19.35
C CYS A 383 19.31 2.18 -19.25
N GLY A 384 19.54 3.48 -19.39
CA GLY A 384 20.87 4.09 -19.25
C GLY A 384 20.92 5.24 -18.23
N ASP A 385 19.81 5.50 -17.56
CA ASP A 385 19.68 6.47 -16.47
C ASP A 385 18.71 5.89 -15.42
N CYS A 386 19.26 5.37 -14.33
CA CYS A 386 18.47 4.75 -13.26
C CYS A 386 17.63 5.78 -12.48
N THR A 387 17.89 7.09 -12.62
CA THR A 387 17.18 8.13 -11.88
C THR A 387 15.72 8.30 -12.29
N VAL A 388 15.31 7.66 -13.40
CA VAL A 388 13.91 7.57 -13.82
C VAL A 388 13.06 6.77 -12.83
N VAL A 389 13.67 5.81 -12.13
CA VAL A 389 12.96 4.88 -11.22
C VAL A 389 13.56 4.81 -9.81
N GLY A 390 14.61 5.59 -9.52
CA GLY A 390 15.27 5.61 -8.21
C GLY A 390 16.09 6.86 -7.97
N ASN A 391 16.81 6.89 -6.83
CA ASN A 391 17.71 7.96 -6.42
C ASN A 391 19.14 7.41 -6.27
N THR A 392 20.15 8.21 -6.59
CA THR A 392 21.57 7.85 -6.48
C THR A 392 22.09 7.91 -5.04
N GLU A 393 21.33 8.54 -4.13
CA GLU A 393 21.61 8.57 -2.70
C GLU A 393 21.48 7.16 -2.11
N VAL A 394 22.57 6.66 -1.53
CA VAL A 394 22.59 5.38 -0.80
C VAL A 394 21.84 5.57 0.53
N PRO A 395 20.79 4.76 0.82
CA PRO A 395 20.09 4.83 2.10
C PRO A 395 21.03 4.57 3.29
N GLU A 396 20.88 5.31 4.40
CA GLU A 396 21.78 5.20 5.56
C GLU A 396 21.84 3.78 6.16
N PHE A 397 20.73 3.04 6.11
CA PHE A 397 20.65 1.66 6.60
C PHE A 397 21.25 0.63 5.64
N TRP A 398 21.63 1.03 4.42
CA TRP A 398 22.00 0.10 3.35
C TRP A 398 23.33 -0.57 3.63
N ILE A 399 23.36 -1.90 3.52
CA ILE A 399 24.56 -2.73 3.70
C ILE A 399 24.71 -3.56 2.42
N GLU A 400 25.88 -3.56 1.80
CA GLU A 400 26.21 -4.32 0.57
C GLU A 400 26.40 -5.83 0.80
#